data_AF-A0A524GP40-F1
#
_entry.id   AF-A0A524GP40-F1
#
_cell.length_a   1.000
_cell.length_b   1.000
_cell.length_c   1.000
_cell.angle_alpha   90.00
_cell.angle_beta   90.00
_cell.angle_gamma   90.00
#
_symmetry.space_group_name_H-M   'P 1'
#
loop_
_entity.id
_entity.type
_entity.pdbx_description
1 polymer ?
#
loop_
_entity_poly.entity_id
_entity_poly.type
_entity_poly.pdbx_seq_one_letter_code
_entity_poly.pdbx_strand_id
1 'polypeptide(L)'
;FYVRDFSLHEIRSLRVHERMNADGSPVYPGRPPGTEEYRVHTFSEELTFIAELQVTAGRPVGIYPEIKSPAWHKEEGFDITPSFLNVLSEHGYVAHTDPVYVQCFDDQELVRVREVHNCSLKLIQLIGDNEWGEADTDYDQLCSSRGLKRLAKTVDGIGPWINHLYRLRSDRQIEDSGLVARAHEQGLAVHPFTFRSDDLPPGFGSFAELMRFTVDELSIDGLFTDFPDLARAQANS
;
A
#
# COMPACT_ATOMS: atom_id res chain seq x y z
N PHE A 1 1.66 -0.16 -25.04
CA PHE A 1 0.46 -0.88 -24.63
C PHE A 1 0.35 -0.79 -23.13
N TYR A 2 -0.84 -0.48 -22.63
CA TYR A 2 -1.20 -0.53 -21.22
C TYR A 2 -2.07 -1.77 -20.96
N VAL A 3 -2.25 -2.17 -19.70
CA VAL A 3 -3.04 -3.38 -19.35
C VAL A 3 -4.44 -3.35 -19.98
N ARG A 4 -5.04 -2.16 -20.09
CA ARG A 4 -6.34 -1.92 -20.72
C ARG A 4 -6.43 -2.34 -22.19
N ASP A 5 -5.32 -2.36 -22.91
CA ASP A 5 -5.28 -2.71 -24.34
C ASP A 5 -5.47 -4.21 -24.60
N PHE A 6 -5.51 -5.03 -23.54
CA PHE A 6 -5.60 -6.48 -23.62
C PHE A 6 -6.87 -6.99 -22.96
N SER A 7 -7.46 -8.00 -23.56
CA SER A 7 -8.49 -8.81 -22.92
C SER A 7 -7.93 -9.59 -21.73
N LEU A 8 -8.80 -9.99 -20.81
CA LEU A 8 -8.41 -10.88 -19.71
C LEU A 8 -7.81 -12.20 -20.23
N HIS A 9 -8.27 -12.71 -21.38
CA HIS A 9 -7.72 -13.92 -21.99
C HIS A 9 -6.26 -13.71 -22.42
N GLU A 10 -5.96 -12.58 -23.06
CA GLU A 10 -4.59 -12.21 -23.43
C GLU A 10 -3.71 -11.99 -22.20
N ILE A 11 -4.19 -11.27 -21.19
CA ILE A 11 -3.47 -11.06 -19.93
C ILE A 11 -3.13 -12.40 -19.26
N ARG A 12 -4.08 -13.35 -19.22
CA ARG A 12 -3.86 -14.69 -18.65
C ARG A 12 -2.90 -15.56 -19.45
N SER A 13 -2.65 -15.23 -20.72
CA SER A 13 -1.65 -15.91 -21.52
C SER A 13 -0.21 -15.46 -21.19
N LEU A 14 -0.05 -14.31 -20.53
CA LEU A 14 1.24 -13.78 -20.13
C LEU A 14 1.84 -14.56 -18.96
N ARG A 15 3.18 -14.55 -18.89
CA ARG A 15 3.94 -15.12 -17.77
C ARG A 15 4.47 -13.99 -16.90
N VAL A 16 4.25 -14.11 -15.60
CA VAL A 16 4.79 -13.17 -14.61
C VAL A 16 6.22 -13.57 -14.29
N HIS A 17 7.13 -12.60 -14.33
CA HIS A 17 8.52 -12.73 -13.91
C HIS A 17 8.81 -11.66 -12.87
N GLU A 18 9.82 -11.90 -12.03
CA GLU A 18 10.29 -10.90 -11.08
C GLU A 18 10.83 -9.66 -11.83
N ARG A 19 10.79 -8.51 -11.18
CA ARG A 19 11.16 -7.23 -11.77
C ARG A 19 12.59 -7.26 -12.32
N MET A 20 12.73 -6.85 -13.58
CA MET A 20 14.01 -6.72 -14.28
C MET A 20 14.27 -5.26 -14.67
N ASN A 21 15.54 -4.89 -14.70
CA ASN A 21 16.02 -3.65 -15.31
C ASN A 21 15.85 -3.71 -16.84
N ALA A 22 15.96 -2.56 -17.50
CA ALA A 22 15.85 -2.47 -18.97
C ALA A 22 16.91 -3.31 -19.72
N ASP A 23 18.03 -3.62 -19.07
CA ASP A 23 19.09 -4.48 -19.60
C ASP A 23 18.86 -5.98 -19.33
N GLY A 24 17.73 -6.35 -18.71
CA GLY A 24 17.36 -7.72 -18.37
C GLY A 24 17.99 -8.25 -17.08
N SER A 25 18.78 -7.45 -16.35
CA SER A 25 19.30 -7.85 -15.04
C SER A 25 18.20 -7.80 -13.97
N PRO A 26 18.18 -8.73 -12.98
CA PRO A 26 17.20 -8.67 -11.89
C PRO A 26 17.35 -7.40 -11.06
N VAL A 27 16.25 -6.74 -10.73
CA VAL A 27 16.26 -5.60 -9.79
C VAL A 27 16.63 -6.07 -8.38
N TYR A 28 16.14 -7.26 -7.99
CA TYR A 28 16.46 -7.90 -6.73
C TYR A 28 17.05 -9.29 -6.98
N PRO A 29 18.38 -9.41 -7.15
CA PRO A 29 19.03 -10.67 -7.54
C PRO A 29 18.84 -11.85 -6.58
N GLY A 30 18.51 -11.58 -5.30
CA GLY A 30 18.25 -12.60 -4.28
C GLY A 30 16.81 -13.11 -4.23
N ARG A 31 15.88 -12.50 -4.99
CA ARG A 31 14.47 -12.90 -5.03
C ARG A 31 14.23 -14.02 -6.05
N PRO A 32 13.21 -14.86 -5.87
CA PRO A 32 12.86 -15.88 -6.85
C PRO A 32 12.59 -15.22 -8.22
N PRO A 33 13.21 -15.67 -9.32
CA PRO A 33 13.15 -14.98 -10.63
C PRO A 33 11.77 -15.02 -11.33
N GLY A 34 10.74 -15.51 -10.65
CA GLY A 34 9.49 -15.98 -11.24
C GLY A 34 9.64 -17.39 -11.82
N THR A 35 8.63 -18.25 -11.63
CA THR A 35 8.55 -19.54 -12.31
C THR A 35 7.74 -19.41 -13.59
N GLU A 36 7.88 -20.39 -14.48
CA GLU A 36 7.05 -20.53 -15.67
C GLU A 36 5.53 -20.64 -15.38
N GLU A 37 5.14 -20.80 -14.11
CA GLU A 37 3.78 -21.10 -13.67
C GLU A 37 3.00 -19.85 -13.23
N TYR A 38 3.68 -18.75 -12.89
CA TYR A 38 2.98 -17.55 -12.40
C TYR A 38 2.21 -16.84 -13.51
N ARG A 39 0.97 -16.46 -13.19
CA ARG A 39 0.01 -15.79 -14.08
C ARG A 39 -0.63 -14.63 -13.33
N VAL A 40 -1.14 -13.66 -14.09
CA VAL A 40 -1.99 -12.60 -13.54
C VAL A 40 -3.38 -13.18 -13.26
N HIS A 41 -3.86 -13.01 -12.03
CA HIS A 41 -5.24 -13.33 -11.64
C HIS A 41 -6.08 -12.05 -11.51
N THR A 42 -7.39 -12.22 -11.49
CA THR A 42 -8.33 -11.11 -11.21
C THR A 42 -8.43 -10.84 -9.72
N PHE A 43 -8.94 -9.65 -9.37
CA PHE A 43 -9.21 -9.31 -7.98
C PHE A 43 -10.22 -10.28 -7.33
N SER A 44 -11.28 -10.66 -8.04
CA SER A 44 -12.29 -11.60 -7.55
C SER A 44 -11.72 -13.00 -7.27
N GLU A 45 -10.77 -13.47 -8.10
CA GLU A 45 -10.08 -14.74 -7.88
C GLU A 45 -9.22 -14.70 -6.61
N GLU A 46 -8.51 -13.61 -6.37
CA GLU A 46 -7.73 -13.44 -5.14
C GLU A 46 -8.62 -13.39 -3.89
N LEU A 47 -9.73 -12.67 -3.92
CA LEU A 47 -10.67 -12.64 -2.80
C LEU A 47 -11.28 -14.01 -2.51
N THR A 48 -11.62 -14.77 -3.56
CA THR A 48 -12.08 -16.17 -3.43
C THR A 48 -11.01 -17.04 -2.76
N PHE A 49 -9.77 -16.95 -3.25
CA PHE A 49 -8.65 -17.71 -2.72
C PHE A 49 -8.36 -17.39 -1.24
N ILE A 50 -8.39 -16.11 -0.85
CA ILE A 50 -8.19 -15.69 0.54
C ILE A 50 -9.33 -16.20 1.43
N ALA A 51 -10.58 -16.17 0.97
CA ALA A 51 -11.71 -16.73 1.71
C ALA A 51 -11.53 -18.25 1.96
N GLU A 52 -11.12 -19.01 0.94
CA GLU A 52 -10.86 -20.45 1.04
C GLU A 52 -9.68 -20.77 1.97
N LEU A 53 -8.60 -19.98 1.88
CA LEU A 53 -7.44 -20.11 2.76
C LEU A 53 -7.79 -19.86 4.22
N GLN A 54 -8.63 -18.86 4.52
CA GLN A 54 -9.06 -18.58 5.89
C GLN A 54 -9.82 -19.76 6.49
N VAL A 55 -10.72 -20.37 5.71
CA VAL A 55 -11.46 -21.58 6.12
C VAL A 55 -10.50 -22.73 6.38
N THR A 56 -9.55 -22.97 5.47
CA THR A 56 -8.63 -24.11 5.54
C THR A 56 -7.57 -23.95 6.65
N ALA A 57 -7.04 -22.75 6.82
CA ALA A 57 -6.00 -22.44 7.80
C ALA A 57 -6.56 -22.13 9.21
N GLY A 58 -7.88 -21.94 9.34
CA GLY A 58 -8.54 -21.65 10.62
C GLY A 58 -8.12 -20.33 11.26
N ARG A 59 -7.62 -19.37 10.48
CA ARG A 59 -7.20 -18.05 10.97
C ARG A 59 -7.79 -16.94 10.09
N PRO A 60 -8.33 -15.86 10.68
CA PRO A 60 -8.77 -14.71 9.92
C PRO A 60 -7.55 -14.00 9.30
N VAL A 61 -7.72 -13.53 8.07
CA VAL A 61 -6.74 -12.74 7.32
C VAL A 61 -7.50 -11.64 6.59
N GLY A 62 -7.10 -10.39 6.84
CA GLY A 62 -7.68 -9.25 6.14
C GLY A 62 -7.09 -9.04 4.74
N ILE A 63 -7.71 -8.14 3.98
CA ILE A 63 -7.26 -7.72 2.65
C ILE A 63 -6.89 -6.23 2.65
N TYR A 64 -5.97 -5.84 1.77
CA TYR A 64 -5.50 -4.45 1.67
C TYR A 64 -5.39 -3.99 0.21
N PRO A 65 -6.50 -3.98 -0.55
CA PRO A 65 -6.47 -3.65 -1.97
C PRO A 65 -6.23 -2.17 -2.24
N GLU A 66 -5.53 -1.89 -3.33
CA GLU A 66 -5.22 -0.54 -3.80
C GLU A 66 -5.98 -0.21 -5.10
N ILE A 67 -6.55 0.99 -5.18
CA ILE A 67 -7.05 1.55 -6.45
C ILE A 67 -5.89 2.25 -7.14
N LYS A 68 -5.38 1.66 -8.22
CA LYS A 68 -4.24 2.20 -8.99
C LYS A 68 -4.68 3.22 -10.03
N SER A 69 -4.09 4.42 -9.97
CA SER A 69 -4.21 5.50 -10.98
C SER A 69 -5.65 5.74 -11.47
N PRO A 70 -6.60 6.07 -10.57
CA PRO A 70 -8.02 6.21 -10.92
C PRO A 70 -8.28 7.34 -11.93
N ALA A 71 -7.55 8.46 -11.83
CA ALA A 71 -7.64 9.58 -12.78
C ALA A 71 -7.29 9.13 -14.22
N TRP A 72 -6.19 8.41 -14.40
CA TRP A 72 -5.79 7.88 -15.71
C TRP A 72 -6.86 6.94 -16.28
N HIS A 73 -7.43 6.03 -15.48
CA HIS A 73 -8.49 5.13 -15.97
C HIS A 73 -9.70 5.92 -16.50
N LYS A 74 -10.09 7.01 -15.81
CA LYS A 74 -11.17 7.90 -16.25
C LYS A 74 -10.85 8.63 -17.54
N GLU A 75 -9.62 9.12 -17.70
CA GLU A 75 -9.16 9.75 -18.95
C GLU A 75 -9.24 8.77 -20.13
N GLU A 76 -8.92 7.51 -19.87
CA GLU A 76 -9.08 6.44 -20.85
C GLU A 76 -10.57 6.07 -21.06
N GLY A 77 -11.50 6.60 -20.28
CA GLY A 77 -12.95 6.39 -20.42
C GLY A 77 -13.49 5.19 -19.65
N PHE A 78 -12.80 4.73 -18.60
CA PHE A 78 -13.27 3.70 -17.68
C PHE A 78 -13.16 4.15 -16.23
N ASP A 79 -14.28 4.15 -15.53
CA ASP A 79 -14.30 4.46 -14.11
C ASP A 79 -14.04 3.19 -13.28
N ILE A 80 -12.82 3.04 -12.78
CA ILE A 80 -12.39 1.83 -12.05
C ILE A 80 -13.06 1.71 -10.68
N THR A 81 -13.33 2.83 -10.01
CA THR A 81 -13.77 2.85 -8.61
C THR A 81 -15.11 2.14 -8.37
N PRO A 82 -16.19 2.38 -9.15
CA PRO A 82 -17.43 1.62 -8.99
C PRO A 82 -17.23 0.11 -9.16
N SER A 83 -16.43 -0.29 -10.15
CA SER A 83 -16.18 -1.72 -10.43
C SER A 83 -15.40 -2.38 -9.30
N PHE A 84 -14.39 -1.68 -8.76
CA PHE A 84 -13.61 -2.11 -7.62
C PHE A 84 -14.46 -2.30 -6.36
N LEU A 85 -15.30 -1.30 -6.03
CA LEU A 85 -16.19 -1.37 -4.87
C LEU A 85 -17.26 -2.45 -5.03
N ASN A 86 -17.76 -2.67 -6.26
CA ASN A 86 -18.70 -3.74 -6.54
C ASN A 86 -18.10 -5.12 -6.25
N VAL A 87 -16.86 -5.38 -6.68
CA VAL A 87 -16.18 -6.66 -6.37
C VAL A 87 -16.01 -6.84 -4.86
N LEU A 88 -15.63 -5.80 -4.12
CA LEU A 88 -15.55 -5.88 -2.65
C LEU A 88 -16.91 -6.24 -2.03
N SER A 89 -17.98 -5.57 -2.47
CA SER A 89 -19.34 -5.81 -1.99
C SER A 89 -19.84 -7.22 -2.31
N GLU A 90 -19.58 -7.74 -3.51
CA GLU A 90 -19.91 -9.11 -3.91
C GLU A 90 -19.20 -10.17 -3.06
N HIS A 91 -18.03 -9.83 -2.52
CA HIS A 91 -17.25 -10.66 -1.59
C HIS A 91 -17.55 -10.38 -0.11
N GLY A 92 -18.57 -9.56 0.19
CA GLY A 92 -19.06 -9.32 1.55
C GLY A 92 -18.36 -8.21 2.32
N TYR A 93 -17.47 -7.43 1.68
CA TYR A 93 -16.80 -6.29 2.29
C TYR A 93 -17.59 -5.00 2.05
N VAL A 94 -18.37 -4.57 3.05
CA VAL A 94 -19.26 -3.40 2.96
C VAL A 94 -19.25 -2.51 4.20
N ALA A 95 -18.88 -3.05 5.36
CA ALA A 95 -18.93 -2.37 6.64
C ALA A 95 -17.55 -1.92 7.12
N HIS A 96 -17.53 -0.86 7.91
CA HIS A 96 -16.30 -0.31 8.51
C HIS A 96 -15.54 -1.33 9.37
N THR A 97 -16.27 -2.26 9.98
CA THR A 97 -15.74 -3.34 10.82
C THR A 97 -15.08 -4.46 10.03
N ASP A 98 -15.30 -4.53 8.72
CA ASP A 98 -14.78 -5.62 7.91
C ASP A 98 -13.24 -5.57 7.87
N PRO A 99 -12.56 -6.73 7.71
CA PRO A 99 -11.10 -6.81 7.75
C PRO A 99 -10.50 -6.38 6.40
N VAL A 100 -10.86 -5.18 5.93
CA VAL A 100 -10.39 -4.57 4.69
C VAL A 100 -9.95 -3.14 4.93
N TYR A 101 -8.82 -2.76 4.32
CA TYR A 101 -8.42 -1.37 4.11
C TYR A 101 -8.31 -1.12 2.61
N VAL A 102 -9.01 -0.10 2.11
CA VAL A 102 -8.87 0.35 0.73
C VAL A 102 -7.88 1.51 0.70
N GLN A 103 -6.88 1.43 -0.17
CA GLN A 103 -5.87 2.48 -0.29
C GLN A 103 -5.77 3.06 -1.69
N CYS A 104 -5.31 4.32 -1.76
CA CYS A 104 -5.07 5.00 -3.02
C CYS A 104 -4.06 6.15 -2.79
N PHE A 105 -3.28 6.45 -3.82
CA PHE A 105 -2.39 7.63 -3.85
C PHE A 105 -3.16 8.93 -4.14
N ASP A 106 -4.27 8.85 -4.87
CA ASP A 106 -5.09 9.99 -5.28
C ASP A 106 -6.03 10.43 -4.13
N ASP A 107 -5.76 11.59 -3.53
CA ASP A 107 -6.53 12.09 -2.39
C ASP A 107 -7.96 12.49 -2.77
N GLN A 108 -8.18 12.96 -4.01
CA GLN A 108 -9.50 13.30 -4.53
C GLN A 108 -10.33 12.05 -4.79
N GLU A 109 -9.70 10.96 -5.24
CA GLU A 109 -10.43 9.69 -5.41
C GLU A 109 -10.89 9.12 -4.06
N LEU A 110 -10.10 9.23 -2.99
CA LEU A 110 -10.54 8.79 -1.66
C LEU A 110 -11.70 9.63 -1.12
N VAL A 111 -11.70 10.95 -1.37
CA VAL A 111 -12.87 11.81 -1.11
C VAL A 111 -14.09 11.30 -1.89
N ARG A 112 -13.92 11.00 -3.17
CA ARG A 112 -15.00 10.48 -4.03
C ARG A 112 -15.52 9.12 -3.55
N VAL A 113 -14.64 8.20 -3.16
CA VAL A 113 -14.99 6.89 -2.58
C VAL A 113 -15.87 7.09 -1.33
N ARG A 114 -15.47 8.01 -0.44
CA ARG A 114 -16.23 8.28 0.78
C ARG A 114 -17.57 8.98 0.50
N GLU A 115 -17.55 10.08 -0.25
CA GLU A 115 -18.69 11.01 -0.34
C GLU A 115 -19.66 10.67 -1.47
N VAL A 116 -19.16 10.27 -2.65
CA VAL A 116 -20.00 9.98 -3.82
C VAL A 116 -20.46 8.53 -3.81
N HIS A 117 -19.56 7.60 -3.50
CA HIS A 117 -19.88 6.18 -3.44
C HIS A 117 -20.42 5.72 -2.07
N ASN A 118 -20.48 6.62 -1.08
CA ASN A 118 -20.97 6.32 0.28
C ASN A 118 -20.27 5.09 0.89
N CYS A 119 -19.00 4.88 0.55
CA CYS A 119 -18.25 3.73 1.03
C CYS A 119 -18.00 3.86 2.54
N SER A 120 -18.35 2.83 3.31
CA SER A 120 -18.13 2.78 4.76
C SER A 120 -16.83 2.08 5.17
N LEU A 121 -16.12 1.46 4.22
CA LEU A 121 -14.87 0.76 4.47
C LEU A 121 -13.79 1.71 5.02
N LYS A 122 -12.76 1.12 5.63
CA LYS A 122 -11.59 1.88 6.09
C LYS A 122 -10.76 2.32 4.89
N LEU A 123 -10.41 3.59 4.83
CA LEU A 123 -9.66 4.20 3.73
C LEU A 123 -8.26 4.62 4.20
N ILE A 124 -7.26 4.44 3.35
CA ILE A 124 -5.87 4.78 3.65
C ILE A 124 -5.32 5.65 2.52
N GLN A 125 -4.86 6.84 2.88
CA GLN A 125 -4.14 7.73 1.96
C GLN A 125 -2.70 7.27 1.82
N LEU A 126 -2.30 6.79 0.64
CA LEU A 126 -0.90 6.54 0.34
C LEU A 126 -0.16 7.86 0.11
N ILE A 127 1.05 7.99 0.66
CA ILE A 127 1.87 9.20 0.51
C ILE A 127 3.20 8.79 -0.12
N GLY A 128 3.39 9.17 -1.39
CA GLY A 128 4.60 8.90 -2.16
C GLY A 128 5.57 10.08 -2.17
N ASP A 129 6.53 10.04 -3.09
CA ASP A 129 7.31 11.21 -3.47
C ASP A 129 6.59 11.96 -4.61
N ASN A 130 6.59 13.29 -4.55
CA ASN A 130 6.00 14.14 -5.59
C ASN A 130 6.64 13.89 -6.96
N GLU A 131 7.92 13.50 -7.01
CA GLU A 131 8.64 13.19 -8.25
C GLU A 131 8.14 11.90 -8.93
N TRP A 132 7.43 11.02 -8.22
CA TRP A 132 6.92 9.77 -8.80
C TRP A 132 5.75 10.00 -9.75
N GLY A 133 5.02 11.11 -9.60
CA GLY A 133 3.87 11.41 -10.44
C GLY A 133 2.72 10.40 -10.34
N GLU A 134 2.56 9.76 -9.18
CA GLU A 134 1.52 8.73 -8.95
C GLU A 134 0.08 9.26 -9.07
N ALA A 135 -0.13 10.54 -8.74
CA ALA A 135 -1.40 11.25 -8.83
C ALA A 135 -1.17 12.78 -8.89
N ASP A 136 -2.20 13.55 -9.24
CA ASP A 136 -2.20 15.02 -9.07
C ASP A 136 -2.46 15.38 -7.60
N THR A 137 -1.57 14.91 -6.74
CA THR A 137 -1.64 15.04 -5.28
C THR A 137 -0.29 15.56 -4.77
N ASP A 138 -0.32 16.65 -3.99
CA ASP A 138 0.89 17.19 -3.35
C ASP A 138 1.12 16.47 -2.01
N TYR A 139 2.02 15.49 -2.02
CA TYR A 139 2.34 14.66 -0.87
C TYR A 139 3.02 15.43 0.27
N ASP A 140 3.81 16.45 -0.04
CA ASP A 140 4.43 17.33 0.96
C ASP A 140 3.36 18.09 1.75
N GLN A 141 2.33 18.58 1.05
CA GLN A 141 1.18 19.20 1.70
C GLN A 141 0.39 18.22 2.55
N LEU A 142 0.24 16.95 2.12
CA LEU A 142 -0.43 15.92 2.91
C LEU A 142 0.29 15.61 4.23
N CYS A 143 1.62 15.62 4.23
CA CYS A 143 2.46 15.41 5.43
C CYS A 143 2.42 16.57 6.44
N SER A 144 1.91 17.74 6.05
CA SER A 144 1.76 18.89 6.95
C SER A 144 0.64 18.69 7.97
N SER A 145 0.67 19.38 9.12
CA SER A 145 -0.42 19.34 10.10
C SER A 145 -1.79 19.73 9.51
N ARG A 146 -1.79 20.65 8.55
CA ARG A 146 -3.01 21.05 7.83
C ARG A 146 -3.50 19.96 6.89
N GLY A 147 -2.58 19.27 6.21
CA GLY A 147 -2.85 18.12 5.35
C GLY A 147 -3.50 16.98 6.14
N LEU A 148 -2.84 16.54 7.21
CA LEU A 148 -3.33 15.48 8.08
C LEU A 148 -4.71 15.79 8.68
N LYS A 149 -4.92 17.02 9.16
CA LYS A 149 -6.24 17.45 9.66
C LYS A 149 -7.33 17.43 8.59
N ARG A 150 -6.97 17.65 7.32
CA ARG A 150 -7.91 17.51 6.19
C ARG A 150 -8.19 16.04 5.91
N LEU A 151 -7.15 15.21 5.84
CA LEU A 151 -7.25 13.77 5.59
C LEU A 151 -8.12 13.06 6.62
N ALA A 152 -8.00 13.40 7.91
CA ALA A 152 -8.77 12.81 9.00
C ALA A 152 -10.30 12.98 8.89
N LYS A 153 -10.80 13.77 7.94
CA LYS A 153 -12.24 13.87 7.64
C LYS A 153 -12.74 12.78 6.70
N THR A 154 -11.83 12.13 5.98
CA THR A 154 -12.15 11.26 4.85
C THR A 154 -11.58 9.86 5.04
N VAL A 155 -10.34 9.77 5.52
CA VAL A 155 -9.57 8.53 5.64
C VAL A 155 -9.33 8.17 7.10
N ASP A 156 -9.03 6.89 7.31
CA ASP A 156 -8.82 6.26 8.62
C ASP A 156 -7.33 6.12 8.96
N GLY A 157 -6.47 6.35 7.98
CA GLY A 157 -5.03 6.34 8.16
C GLY A 157 -4.27 6.81 6.93
N ILE A 158 -2.95 6.84 7.08
CA ILE A 158 -1.98 7.14 6.03
C ILE A 158 -1.03 5.96 5.84
N GLY A 159 -0.63 5.70 4.61
CA GLY A 159 0.44 4.77 4.28
C GLY A 159 1.58 5.54 3.63
N PRO A 160 2.51 6.12 4.41
CA PRO A 160 3.60 6.91 3.84
C PRO A 160 4.75 6.03 3.36
N TRP A 161 5.44 6.48 2.31
CA TRP A 161 6.76 5.96 2.01
C TRP A 161 7.67 6.13 3.23
N ILE A 162 8.41 5.09 3.59
CA ILE A 162 9.17 5.01 4.84
C ILE A 162 10.17 6.17 5.02
N ASN A 163 10.68 6.73 3.94
CA ASN A 163 11.62 7.87 3.98
C ASN A 163 10.96 9.18 4.43
N HIS A 164 9.62 9.28 4.44
CA HIS A 164 8.92 10.42 5.04
C HIS A 164 8.87 10.37 6.57
N LEU A 165 9.20 9.23 7.18
CA LEU A 165 9.16 9.06 8.64
C LEU A 165 10.38 9.66 9.35
N TYR A 166 11.46 9.95 8.62
CA TYR A 166 12.70 10.39 9.23
C TYR A 166 13.51 11.31 8.31
N ARG A 167 14.52 11.95 8.89
CA ARG A 167 15.57 12.68 8.17
C ARG A 167 16.92 12.04 8.47
N LEU A 168 17.73 11.87 7.43
CA LEU A 168 19.12 11.49 7.59
C LEU A 168 19.97 12.75 7.74
N ARG A 169 20.52 12.96 8.94
CA ARG A 169 21.40 14.11 9.22
C ARG A 169 22.79 13.92 8.60
N SER A 170 23.54 15.03 8.49
CA SER A 170 24.90 15.03 7.94
C SER A 170 25.90 14.19 8.74
N ASP A 171 25.64 14.01 10.04
CA ASP A 171 26.38 13.13 10.95
C ASP A 171 25.92 11.65 10.87
N ARG A 172 25.09 11.32 9.88
CA ARG A 172 24.47 10.00 9.65
C ARG A 172 23.50 9.54 10.74
N GLN A 173 23.11 10.43 11.66
CA GLN A 173 22.08 10.11 12.64
C GLN A 173 20.68 10.20 11.99
N ILE A 174 19.80 9.34 12.46
CA ILE A 174 18.40 9.30 12.06
C ILE A 174 17.62 10.20 13.02
N GLU A 175 16.82 11.10 12.46
CA GLU A 175 15.95 12.01 13.21
C GLU A 175 14.49 11.77 12.81
N ASP A 176 13.61 11.56 13.78
CA ASP A 176 12.15 11.47 13.54
C ASP A 176 11.63 12.73 12.83
N SER A 177 10.86 12.56 11.76
CA SER A 177 10.21 13.68 11.06
C SER A 177 9.01 14.26 11.83
N GLY A 178 8.55 13.54 12.86
CA GLY A 178 7.35 13.79 13.65
C GLY A 178 6.05 13.47 12.91
N LEU A 179 6.12 12.85 11.72
CA LEU A 179 4.94 12.56 10.90
C LEU A 179 3.98 11.60 11.63
N VAL A 180 4.52 10.55 12.25
CA VAL A 180 3.70 9.53 12.95
C VAL A 180 2.92 10.18 14.10
N ALA A 181 3.63 10.90 14.98
CA ALA A 181 3.00 11.61 16.09
C ALA A 181 1.90 12.60 15.62
N ARG A 182 2.17 13.39 14.57
CA ARG A 182 1.17 14.33 14.02
C ARG A 182 -0.03 13.61 13.40
N ALA A 183 0.15 12.43 12.81
CA ALA A 183 -0.95 11.64 12.27
C ALA A 183 -1.82 11.07 13.39
N HIS A 184 -1.19 10.50 14.44
CA HIS A 184 -1.90 10.01 15.62
C HIS A 184 -2.67 11.11 16.36
N GLU A 185 -2.14 12.33 16.43
CA GLU A 185 -2.88 13.50 16.97
C GLU A 185 -4.19 13.79 16.23
N GLN A 186 -4.31 13.36 14.97
CA GLN A 186 -5.55 13.46 14.19
C GLN A 186 -6.38 12.17 14.20
N GLY A 187 -5.97 11.14 14.93
CA GLY A 187 -6.63 9.84 14.99
C GLY A 187 -6.40 8.96 13.74
N LEU A 188 -5.36 9.25 12.95
CA LEU A 188 -5.01 8.50 11.74
C LEU A 188 -4.04 7.37 12.09
N ALA A 189 -4.36 6.14 11.67
CA ALA A 189 -3.39 5.03 11.70
C ALA A 189 -2.26 5.28 10.69
N VAL A 190 -1.07 4.73 10.94
CA VAL A 190 0.12 4.91 10.11
C VAL A 190 0.68 3.56 9.68
N HIS A 191 0.53 3.23 8.39
CA HIS A 191 0.95 1.95 7.79
C HIS A 191 2.01 2.16 6.68
N PRO A 192 3.26 2.49 7.02
CA PRO A 192 4.29 2.82 6.05
C PRO A 192 4.68 1.67 5.12
N PHE A 193 5.19 2.03 3.94
CA PHE A 193 5.69 1.10 2.93
C PHE A 193 7.07 1.53 2.38
N THR A 194 7.92 0.64 1.86
CA THR A 194 7.91 -0.83 2.00
C THR A 194 9.19 -1.24 2.70
N PHE A 195 9.06 -2.08 3.73
CA PHE A 195 10.17 -2.60 4.50
C PHE A 195 10.80 -3.78 3.75
N ARG A 196 12.05 -3.61 3.31
CA ARG A 196 12.82 -4.60 2.56
C ARG A 196 14.13 -4.90 3.27
N SER A 197 14.40 -6.17 3.57
CA SER A 197 15.70 -6.55 4.16
C SER A 197 16.83 -6.55 3.13
N ASP A 198 16.49 -6.64 1.84
CA ASP A 198 17.42 -6.63 0.70
C ASP A 198 17.59 -5.25 0.05
N ASP A 199 16.88 -4.23 0.54
CA ASP A 199 16.91 -2.85 0.04
C ASP A 199 16.57 -1.87 1.19
N LEU A 200 17.50 -1.76 2.14
CA LEU A 200 17.30 -0.95 3.33
C LEU A 200 17.33 0.54 2.99
N PRO A 201 16.45 1.36 3.60
CA PRO A 201 16.47 2.79 3.38
C PRO A 201 17.74 3.41 4.00
N PRO A 202 18.23 4.55 3.46
CA PRO A 202 19.49 5.15 3.90
C PRO A 202 19.52 5.45 5.39
N GLY A 203 20.60 5.09 6.06
CA GLY A 203 20.80 5.34 7.50
C GLY A 203 20.72 4.08 8.36
N PHE A 204 20.04 3.03 7.90
CA PHE A 204 19.88 1.79 8.65
C PHE A 204 20.91 0.73 8.25
N GLY A 205 21.54 0.10 9.24
CA GLY A 205 22.50 -0.98 9.04
C GLY A 205 21.87 -2.37 8.98
N SER A 206 20.62 -2.52 9.42
CA SER A 206 19.91 -3.80 9.39
C SER A 206 18.39 -3.65 9.38
N PHE A 207 17.68 -4.70 8.96
CA PHE A 207 16.22 -4.76 9.04
C PHE A 207 15.71 -4.67 10.49
N ALA A 208 16.42 -5.25 11.44
CA ALA A 208 16.06 -5.18 12.86
C ALA A 208 16.19 -3.76 13.42
N GLU A 209 17.19 -2.99 12.97
CA GLU A 209 17.34 -1.58 13.35
C GLU A 209 16.22 -0.72 12.77
N LEU A 210 15.86 -0.95 11.50
CA LEU A 210 14.71 -0.30 10.86
C LEU A 210 13.41 -0.57 11.64
N MET A 211 13.15 -1.84 11.94
CA MET A 211 11.97 -2.26 12.68
C MET A 211 11.92 -1.64 14.09
N ARG A 212 13.04 -1.64 14.82
CA ARG A 212 13.12 -1.03 16.16
C ARG A 212 12.77 0.47 16.10
N PHE A 213 13.38 1.20 15.18
CA PHE A 213 13.11 2.62 15.02
C PHE A 213 11.63 2.86 14.68
N THR A 214 11.08 2.18 13.67
CA THR A 214 9.72 2.49 13.23
C THR A 214 8.62 1.92 14.14
N VAL A 215 8.81 0.72 14.70
CA VAL A 215 7.79 0.04 15.52
C VAL A 215 7.93 0.44 16.98
N ASP A 216 9.13 0.42 17.56
CA ASP A 216 9.30 0.67 18.99
C ASP A 216 9.37 2.18 19.29
N GLU A 217 10.13 2.94 18.49
CA GLU A 217 10.33 4.37 18.75
C GLU A 217 9.21 5.23 18.15
N LEU A 218 8.87 5.03 16.87
CA LEU A 218 7.80 5.80 16.23
C LEU A 218 6.40 5.26 16.52
N SER A 219 6.26 4.02 16.99
CA SER A 219 4.97 3.38 17.32
C SER A 219 3.98 3.33 16.15
N ILE A 220 4.44 2.97 14.94
CA ILE A 220 3.53 2.77 13.80
C ILE A 220 2.50 1.65 14.05
N ASP A 221 1.31 1.76 13.46
CA ASP A 221 0.18 0.87 13.72
C ASP A 221 0.24 -0.45 12.91
N GLY A 222 1.05 -0.46 11.86
CA GLY A 222 1.23 -1.58 10.94
C GLY A 222 2.27 -1.21 9.88
N LEU A 223 2.63 -2.14 9.00
CA LEU A 223 3.59 -1.87 7.93
C LEU A 223 3.39 -2.78 6.73
N PHE A 224 3.86 -2.33 5.57
CA PHE A 224 4.02 -3.17 4.38
C PHE A 224 5.45 -3.66 4.28
N THR A 225 5.64 -4.96 4.11
CA THR A 225 6.96 -5.58 3.94
C THR A 225 6.92 -6.65 2.86
N ASP A 226 8.05 -6.79 2.16
CA ASP A 226 8.28 -7.91 1.24
C ASP A 226 8.76 -9.17 1.99
N PHE A 227 8.99 -9.08 3.30
CA PHE A 227 9.50 -10.16 4.17
C PHE A 227 8.59 -10.38 5.40
N PRO A 228 7.36 -10.93 5.21
CA PRO A 228 6.40 -11.05 6.30
C PRO A 228 6.86 -11.92 7.48
N ASP A 229 7.69 -12.93 7.21
CA ASP A 229 8.29 -13.81 8.22
C ASP A 229 9.28 -13.07 9.13
N LEU A 230 10.13 -12.22 8.56
CA LEU A 230 11.09 -11.40 9.31
C LEU A 230 10.37 -10.35 10.15
N ALA A 231 9.39 -9.64 9.58
CA ALA A 231 8.61 -8.66 10.33
C ALA A 231 7.85 -9.31 11.49
N ARG A 232 7.24 -10.49 11.27
CA ARG A 232 6.57 -11.25 12.33
C ARG A 232 7.55 -11.71 13.41
N ALA A 233 8.74 -12.17 13.05
CA ALA A 233 9.74 -12.61 14.03
C ALA A 233 10.16 -11.46 14.96
N GLN A 234 10.35 -10.26 14.41
CA GLN A 234 10.74 -9.08 15.16
C GLN A 234 9.59 -8.50 16.01
N ALA A 235 8.34 -8.58 15.54
CA ALA A 235 7.18 -8.12 16.31
C ALA A 235 6.87 -8.99 17.55
N ASN A 236 7.44 -10.19 17.64
CA ASN A 236 7.25 -11.11 18.77
C ASN A 236 8.48 -11.20 19.70
N SER A 237 9.53 -10.41 19.46
CA SER A 237 10.77 -10.38 20.25
C SER A 237 10.75 -9.26 21.28
#